data_AF-A0A925KTT9-F1
#
_entry.id   AF-A0A925KTT9-F1
#
_cell.length_a   1.000
_cell.length_b   1.000
_cell.length_c   1.000
_cell.angle_alpha   90.00
_cell.angle_beta   90.00
_cell.angle_gamma   90.00
#
_symmetry.space_group_name_H-M   'P 1'
#
loop_
_entity.id
_entity.type
_entity.pdbx_description
1 polymer ?
#
loop_
_entity_poly.entity_id
_entity_poly.type
_entity_poly.pdbx_seq_one_letter_code
_entity_poly.pdbx_strand_id
1 'polypeptide(L)' 'MKFTVLLLILFSIVGCDTRVVEEDLDAPILTLDTPADQQVLAPGVIQVTGTATDTRELKEIHIEISNAVTGEQLLHVH' A
#
# COMPACT_ATOMS: atom_id res chain seq x y z
N MET A 1 -39.63 -55.99 -14.35
CA MET A 1 -39.79 -54.66 -14.99
C MET A 1 -39.93 -53.61 -13.91
N LYS A 2 -39.40 -52.40 -14.15
CA LYS A 2 -39.31 -51.20 -13.28
C LYS A 2 -37.94 -51.03 -12.61
N PHE A 3 -36.91 -50.94 -13.46
CA PHE A 3 -35.61 -50.36 -13.16
C PHE A 3 -35.60 -49.00 -13.86
N THR A 4 -36.19 -47.99 -13.23
CA THR A 4 -36.23 -46.62 -13.75
C THR A 4 -35.64 -45.77 -12.62
N VAL A 5 -34.32 -45.63 -12.60
CA VAL A 5 -33.66 -44.38 -13.01
C VAL A 5 -34.38 -43.18 -12.40
N LEU A 6 -34.44 -43.13 -11.07
CA LEU A 6 -34.65 -41.89 -10.35
C LEU A 6 -33.30 -41.17 -10.35
N LEU A 7 -33.05 -40.55 -11.50
CA LEU A 7 -32.41 -39.26 -11.66
C LEU A 7 -31.57 -38.85 -10.43
N LEU A 8 -30.28 -39.19 -10.48
CA LEU A 8 -29.20 -38.46 -9.82
C LEU A 8 -29.37 -36.98 -10.20
N ILE A 9 -30.21 -36.27 -9.44
CA ILE A 9 -30.28 -34.82 -9.44
C ILE A 9 -28.98 -34.38 -8.81
N LEU A 10 -27.97 -34.28 -9.68
CA LEU A 10 -27.05 -33.17 -9.80
C LEU A 10 -26.98 -32.35 -8.52
N PHE A 11 -26.20 -32.89 -7.58
CA PHE A 11 -25.65 -32.16 -6.46
C PHE A 11 -24.66 -31.14 -7.03
N SER A 12 -25.20 -30.10 -7.69
CA SER A 12 -24.45 -28.91 -8.06
C SER A 12 -24.16 -28.18 -6.76
N ILE A 13 -23.18 -28.69 -6.02
CA ILE A 13 -22.41 -27.92 -5.06
C ILE A 13 -21.95 -26.70 -5.82
N VAL A 14 -22.65 -25.58 -5.59
CA VAL A 14 -22.16 -24.25 -5.81
C VAL A 14 -20.92 -24.14 -4.93
N GLY A 15 -19.79 -24.56 -5.50
CA GLY A 15 -18.47 -24.24 -4.96
C GLY A 15 -18.33 -22.74 -5.10
N CYS A 16 -18.81 -22.01 -4.10
CA CYS A 16 -18.39 -20.63 -3.93
C CYS A 16 -16.91 -20.72 -3.58
N ASP A 17 -16.05 -20.45 -4.57
CA ASP A 17 -14.62 -20.24 -4.37
C ASP A 17 -14.50 -18.93 -3.56
N THR A 18 -14.61 -19.03 -2.23
CA THR A 18 -14.17 -17.95 -1.35
C THR A 18 -12.66 -17.96 -1.42
N ARG A 19 -12.11 -17.32 -2.45
CA ARG A 19 -10.71 -16.95 -2.48
C ARG A 19 -10.47 -16.16 -1.21
N VAL A 20 -9.68 -16.76 -0.31
CA VAL A 20 -9.14 -16.03 0.84
C VAL A 20 -8.16 -15.04 0.23
N VAL A 21 -8.66 -13.85 -0.09
CA VAL A 21 -7.80 -12.70 -0.35
C VAL A 21 -7.20 -12.38 1.00
N GLU A 22 -5.95 -12.76 1.21
CA GLU A 22 -5.24 -12.31 2.40
C GLU A 22 -5.13 -10.80 2.35
N GLU A 23 -5.82 -10.15 3.29
CA GLU A 23 -5.78 -8.71 3.47
C GLU A 23 -4.35 -8.26 3.73
N ASP A 24 -3.97 -7.14 3.14
CA ASP A 24 -2.70 -6.52 3.45
C ASP A 24 -2.78 -5.78 4.77
N LEU A 25 -1.97 -6.20 5.74
CA LEU A 25 -1.92 -5.62 7.08
C LEU A 25 -0.53 -5.09 7.42
N ASP A 26 0.45 -5.28 6.54
CA ASP A 26 1.82 -4.80 6.76
C ASP A 26 1.88 -3.34 6.34
N ALA A 27 2.41 -2.48 7.22
CA ALA A 27 2.64 -1.08 6.86
C ALA A 27 3.95 -0.95 6.08
N PRO A 28 4.03 -0.02 5.11
CA PRO A 28 5.27 0.23 4.40
C PRO A 28 6.32 0.80 5.35
N ILE A 29 7.57 0.46 5.07
CA ILE A 29 8.75 1.00 5.77
C ILE A 29 9.31 2.14 4.94
N LEU A 30 9.56 3.29 5.59
CA LEU A 30 10.12 4.48 4.98
C LEU A 30 11.43 4.88 5.66
N THR A 31 12.45 5.20 4.87
CA THR A 31 13.66 5.90 5.32
C THR A 31 13.81 7.23 4.61
N LEU A 32 14.31 8.22 5.33
CA LEU A 32 14.82 9.47 4.79
C LEU A 32 16.33 9.48 5.01
N ASP A 33 17.09 9.36 3.93
CA ASP A 33 18.56 9.27 3.98
C ASP A 33 19.19 10.67 3.97
N THR A 34 18.56 11.62 3.26
CA THR A 34 18.96 13.03 3.23
C THR A 34 17.75 13.92 2.99
N PRO A 35 17.62 15.07 3.68
CA PRO A 35 18.48 15.51 4.79
C PRO A 35 18.31 14.63 6.04
N ALA A 36 19.34 14.56 6.87
CA ALA A 36 19.21 13.92 8.18
C ALA A 36 18.28 14.75 9.07
N ASP A 37 17.65 14.10 10.06
CA ASP A 37 16.83 14.81 11.04
C ASP A 37 17.61 15.97 11.68
N GLN A 38 16.97 17.13 11.79
CA GLN A 38 17.54 18.37 12.32
C GLN A 38 18.81 18.88 11.59
N GLN A 39 19.12 18.39 10.39
CA GLN A 39 20.23 18.91 9.60
C GLN A 39 20.03 20.39 9.24
N VAL A 40 21.02 21.23 9.58
CA VAL A 40 21.06 22.62 9.13
C VAL A 40 21.57 22.67 7.70
N LEU A 41 20.75 23.21 6.80
CA LEU A 41 21.04 23.32 5.37
C LEU A 41 21.42 24.76 5.00
N ALA A 42 22.37 24.90 4.09
CA ALA A 42 22.65 26.18 3.46
C ALA A 42 21.55 26.53 2.45
N PRO A 43 21.29 27.82 2.17
CA PRO A 43 20.35 28.21 1.12
C PRO A 43 20.76 27.62 -0.24
N GLY A 44 19.80 27.05 -0.97
CA GLY A 44 20.05 26.48 -2.29
C GLY A 44 19.09 25.32 -2.62
N VAL A 45 19.45 24.55 -3.64
CA VAL A 45 18.76 23.32 -4.00
C VAL A 45 19.08 22.26 -2.95
N ILE A 46 18.02 21.68 -2.37
CA ILE A 46 18.13 20.60 -1.39
C ILE A 46 17.80 19.29 -2.11
N GLN A 47 18.73 18.35 -2.07
CA GLN A 47 18.43 16.97 -2.50
C GLN A 47 17.76 16.22 -1.35
N VAL A 48 16.61 15.64 -1.66
CA VAL A 48 15.86 14.78 -0.75
C VAL A 48 15.95 13.36 -1.30
N THR A 49 16.47 12.43 -0.49
CA THR A 49 16.63 11.02 -0.86
C THR A 49 16.16 10.13 0.27
N GLY A 50 15.54 9.01 -0.09
CA GLY A 50 15.03 8.04 0.86
C GLY A 50 14.55 6.79 0.13
N THR A 51 14.10 5.81 0.91
CA THR A 51 13.61 4.54 0.40
C THR A 51 12.25 4.22 1.02
N ALA A 52 11.28 3.79 0.20
CA ALA A 52 10.05 3.18 0.67
C ALA A 52 10.02 1.72 0.23
N THR A 53 9.64 0.82 1.13
CA THR A 53 9.50 -0.61 0.83
C THR A 53 8.26 -1.18 1.48
N ASP A 54 7.60 -2.10 0.78
CA ASP A 54 6.45 -2.85 1.27
C ASP A 54 6.61 -4.33 0.89
N THR A 55 5.99 -5.24 1.63
CA THR A 55 6.08 -6.68 1.38
C THR A 55 5.19 -7.13 0.22
N ARG A 56 4.15 -6.35 -0.12
CA ARG A 56 3.19 -6.64 -1.19
C ARG A 56 3.23 -5.57 -2.29
N GLU A 57 2.88 -4.33 -2.00
CA GLU A 57 2.87 -3.25 -2.98
C GLU A 57 2.95 -1.85 -2.37
N LEU A 58 3.55 -0.92 -3.10
CA LEU A 58 3.47 0.52 -2.80
C LEU A 58 2.47 1.18 -3.73
N LYS A 59 1.48 1.86 -3.15
CA LYS A 59 0.45 2.56 -3.91
C LYS A 59 0.87 3.95 -4.37
N GLU A 60 1.43 4.75 -3.47
CA GLU A 60 1.85 6.13 -3.73
C GLU A 60 2.99 6.56 -2.80
N ILE A 61 3.72 7.60 -3.20
CA ILE A 61 4.71 8.29 -2.36
C ILE A 61 4.39 9.77 -2.40
N HIS A 62 4.19 10.39 -1.23
CA HIS A 62 3.98 11.83 -1.13
C HIS A 62 5.21 12.49 -0.51
N ILE A 63 5.61 13.63 -1.06
CA ILE A 63 6.69 14.46 -0.51
C ILE A 63 6.09 15.80 -0.10
N GLU A 64 6.22 16.12 1.18
CA GLU A 64 5.72 17.37 1.77
C GLU A 64 6.86 18.19 2.37
N ILE A 65 6.84 19.49 2.09
CA ILE A 65 7.72 20.45 2.75
C ILE A 65 6.83 21.50 3.41
N SER A 66 6.95 21.63 4.73
CA SER A 66 6.21 22.60 5.51
C SER A 66 7.13 23.41 6.42
N ASN A 67 6.70 24.63 6.73
CA ASN A 67 7.35 25.44 7.73
C ASN A 67 6.79 25.06 9.11
N ALA A 68 7.61 24.42 9.94
CA ALA A 68 7.19 23.96 11.27
C ALA A 68 6.83 25.11 12.24
N VAL A 69 7.27 26.35 11.97
CA VAL A 69 6.98 27.53 12.81
C VAL A 69 5.67 28.19 12.40
N THR A 70 5.43 28.38 11.10
CA THR A 70 4.24 29.08 10.60
C THR A 70 3.08 28.14 10.27
N GLY A 71 3.36 26.84 10.09
CA GLY A 71 2.41 25.83 9.63
C GLY A 71 2.12 25.91 8.11
N GLU A 72 2.83 26.74 7.37
CA GLU A 72 2.63 26.89 5.93
C GLU A 72 3.16 25.67 5.16
N GLN A 73 2.34 25.14 4.24
CA GLN A 73 2.78 24.14 3.28
C GLN A 73 3.46 24.81 2.09
N LEU A 74 4.72 24.46 1.86
CA LEU A 74 5.57 25.03 0.81
C LEU A 74 5.57 24.16 -0.46
N LEU A 75 5.50 22.84 -0.29
CA LEU A 75 5.48 21.87 -1.37
C LEU A 75 4.66 20.63 -0.98
N HIS A 76 3.91 20.09 -1.93
CA HIS A 76 3.28 18.77 -1.85
C HIS A 76 3.30 18.15 -3.25
N VAL A 77 3.88 16.96 -3.38
CA VAL A 77 4.01 16.21 -4.65
C VAL A 77 3.59 14.76 -4.42
N HIS A 78 2.93 14.17 -5.42
CA HIS A 78 2.47 12.77 -5.47
C HIS A 78 2.94 12.10 -6.76
#